data_AF-A0A9D1AH75-F1
#
_entry.id   AF-A0A9D1AH75-F1
#
_cell.length_a   1.000
_cell.length_b   1.000
_cell.length_c   1.000
_cell.angle_alpha   90.00
_cell.angle_beta   90.00
_cell.angle_gamma   90.00
#
_symmetry.space_group_name_H-M   'P 1'
#
loop_
_entity.id
_entity.type
_entity.pdbx_description
1 polymer ?
#
loop_
_entity_poly.entity_id
_entity_poly.type
_entity_poly.pdbx_seq_one_letter_code
_entity_poly.pdbx_strand_id
1 'polypeptide(L)' 'MVSRTQLSYTLRIDQELFDKFRYIADANGRSANRELEQVIRKWVADYETKNGVITSEDLTRFFNPSKTGGTK' A
#
# COMPACT_ATOMS: atom_id res chain seq x y z
N MET A 1 -10.07 -9.49 19.47
CA MET A 1 -9.84 -8.23 18.75
C MET A 1 -8.50 -8.36 18.03
N VAL A 2 -8.45 -8.39 16.70
CA VAL A 2 -7.18 -8.49 15.96
C VAL A 2 -6.56 -7.09 15.93
N SER A 3 -5.45 -6.90 16.63
CA SER A 3 -4.69 -5.65 16.61
C SER A 3 -4.15 -5.41 15.20
N ARG A 4 -4.64 -4.37 14.51
CA ARG A 4 -4.05 -3.93 13.24
C ARG A 4 -2.79 -3.13 13.54
N THR A 5 -1.63 -3.68 13.22
CA THR A 5 -0.37 -2.93 13.27
C THR A 5 -0.38 -1.87 12.17
N GLN A 6 -0.42 -0.59 12.55
CA GLN A 6 -0.26 0.53 11.63
C GLN A 6 1.23 0.82 11.48
N LEU A 7 1.71 0.87 10.23
CA LEU A 7 3.09 1.24 9.93
C LEU A 7 3.17 2.73 9.63
N SER A 8 4.17 3.42 10.20
CA SER A 8 4.51 4.80 9.85
C SER A 8 5.74 4.81 8.94
N TYR A 9 5.63 5.47 7.79
CA TYR A 9 6.74 5.65 6.86
C TYR A 9 6.89 7.12 6.50
N THR A 10 8.12 7.62 6.49
CA THR A 10 8.44 8.98 6.03
C THR A 10 8.68 8.95 4.53
N LEU A 11 7.73 9.50 3.77
CA LEU A 11 7.81 9.60 2.31
C LEU A 11 8.61 10.84 1.89
N ARG A 12 9.64 10.67 1.06
CA ARG A 12 10.36 11.79 0.42
C ARG A 12 9.74 12.05 -0.95
N ILE A 13 9.09 13.19 -1.11
CA ILE A 13 8.48 13.65 -2.37
C ILE A 13 8.73 15.14 -2.55
N ASP A 14 8.57 15.60 -3.78
CA ASP A 14 8.56 17.02 -4.11
C ASP A 14 7.49 17.78 -3.31
N GLN A 15 7.82 18.98 -2.87
CA GLN A 15 6.94 19.80 -2.02
C GLN A 15 5.69 20.25 -2.76
N GLU A 16 5.82 20.71 -4.01
CA GLU A 16 4.68 21.19 -4.81
C GLU A 16 3.68 20.06 -5.05
N LEU A 17 4.20 18.84 -5.30
CA LEU A 17 3.36 17.65 -5.44
C LEU A 17 2.62 17.33 -4.14
N PHE A 18 3.30 17.43 -2.99
CA PHE A 18 2.67 17.17 -1.69
C PHE A 18 1.58 18.20 -1.35
N ASP A 19 1.78 19.46 -1.71
CA ASP A 19 0.79 20.51 -1.50
C ASP A 19 -0.47 20.28 -2.35
N LYS A 20 -0.32 19.90 -3.62
CA LYS A 20 -1.44 19.47 -4.48
C LYS A 20 -2.17 18.26 -3.90
N PHE A 21 -1.42 17.29 -3.37
CA PHE A 21 -2.00 16.13 -2.72
C PHE A 21 -2.83 16.52 -1.48
N ARG A 22 -2.31 17.43 -0.64
CA ARG A 22 -3.07 17.92 0.52
C ARG A 22 -4.33 18.67 0.13
N TYR A 23 -4.29 19.47 -0.93
CA TYR A 23 -5.47 20.15 -1.44
C TYR A 23 -6.58 19.16 -1.82
N ILE A 24 -6.22 18.06 -2.49
CA ILE A 24 -7.17 16.99 -2.84
C ILE A 24 -7.70 16.28 -1.59
N ALA A 25 -6.81 15.99 -0.63
CA ALA A 25 -7.20 15.33 0.63
C ALA A 25 -8.22 16.18 1.41
N ASP A 26 -7.98 17.49 1.50
CA ASP A 26 -8.89 18.44 2.16
C ASP A 26 -10.23 18.53 1.43
N ALA A 27 -10.23 18.63 0.10
CA ALA A 27 -11.44 18.61 -0.72
C ALA A 27 -12.26 17.31 -0.52
N ASN A 28 -11.60 16.19 -0.25
CA ASN A 28 -12.22 14.90 0.06
C ASN A 28 -12.60 14.74 1.56
N GLY A 29 -12.35 15.73 2.41
CA GLY A 29 -12.61 15.68 3.85
C GLY A 29 -11.74 14.67 4.61
N ARG A 30 -10.51 14.45 4.15
CA ARG A 30 -9.59 13.42 4.67
C ARG A 30 -8.26 14.03 5.09
N SER A 31 -7.62 13.42 6.09
CA SER A 31 -6.21 13.68 6.34
C SER A 31 -5.36 13.17 5.17
N ALA A 32 -4.19 13.78 4.98
CA ALA A 32 -3.21 13.35 3.98
C ALA A 32 -2.92 11.83 4.10
N ASN A 33 -2.75 11.31 5.31
CA ASN A 33 -2.53 9.87 5.54
C ASN A 33 -3.72 9.01 5.11
N ARG A 34 -4.95 9.44 5.41
CA ARG A 34 -6.15 8.69 5.03
C ARG A 34 -6.36 8.71 3.52
N GLU A 35 -6.08 9.82 2.87
CA GLU A 35 -6.11 9.89 1.41
C GLU A 35 -5.03 9.00 0.79
N LEU A 36 -3.83 8.98 1.36
CA LEU A 36 -2.74 8.12 0.88
C LEU A 36 -3.10 6.64 1.01
N GLU A 37 -3.72 6.23 2.12
CA GLU A 37 -4.22 4.88 2.31
C GLU A 37 -5.23 4.50 1.21
N GLN A 38 -6.16 5.41 0.88
CA GLN A 38 -7.17 5.17 -0.17
C GLN A 38 -6.53 5.07 -1.56
N VAL A 39 -5.54 5.89 -1.86
CA VAL A 39 -4.77 5.82 -3.11
C VAL A 39 -4.04 4.48 -3.22
N ILE A 40 -3.35 4.04 -2.17
CA ILE A 40 -2.65 2.75 -2.15
C ILE A 40 -3.64 1.59 -2.34
N ARG A 41 -4.78 1.61 -1.64
CA ARG A 41 -5.84 0.58 -1.79
C ARG A 41 -6.36 0.50 -3.22
N LYS A 42 -6.64 1.66 -3.83
CA LYS A 42 -7.09 1.73 -5.22
C LYS A 42 -6.02 1.17 -6.16
N TRP A 43 -4.76 1.57 -5.97
CA TRP A 43 -3.65 1.10 -6.80
C TRP A 43 -3.45 -0.41 -6.72
N VAL A 44 -3.54 -1.00 -5.52
CA VAL A 44 -3.49 -2.46 -5.34
C VAL A 44 -4.67 -3.15 -6.03
N ALA A 45 -5.90 -2.66 -5.85
CA ALA A 45 -7.07 -3.25 -6.50
C ALA A 45 -7.00 -3.18 -8.03
N ASP A 46 -6.53 -2.05 -8.58
CA ASP A 46 -6.33 -1.86 -10.01
C ASP A 46 -5.23 -2.80 -10.55
N TYR A 47 -4.18 -3.05 -9.76
CA TYR A 47 -3.14 -4.02 -10.08
C TYR A 47 -3.67 -5.45 -10.07
N GLU A 48 -4.38 -5.85 -9.01
CA GLU A 48 -4.94 -7.19 -8.86
C GLU A 48 -5.98 -7.52 -9.94
N THR A 49 -6.76 -6.53 -10.35
CA THR A 49 -7.72 -6.67 -11.46
C THR A 49 -7.03 -7.00 -12.78
N LYS A 50 -5.82 -6.47 -13.01
CA LYS A 50 -5.07 -6.65 -14.26
C LYS A 50 -4.14 -7.87 -14.26
N ASN A 51 -3.59 -8.22 -13.10
CA ASN A 51 -2.52 -9.22 -12.99
C ASN A 51 -2.92 -10.48 -12.21
N GLY A 52 -4.13 -10.49 -11.63
CA GLY A 52 -4.56 -11.51 -10.68
C GLY A 52 -4.38 -11.07 -9.23
N VAL A 53 -5.18 -11.64 -8.34
CA VAL A 53 -5.18 -11.34 -6.90
C VAL A 53 -3.84 -11.72 -6.27
N ILE A 54 -3.30 -10.83 -5.44
CA ILE A 54 -2.08 -11.11 -4.68
C ILE A 54 -2.45 -12.05 -3.53
N THR A 55 -1.98 -13.28 -3.59
CA THR A 55 -2.28 -14.31 -2.58
C THR A 55 -1.35 -14.23 -1.37
N SER A 56 -1.72 -14.91 -0.29
CA SER A 56 -0.84 -15.01 0.89
C SER A 56 0.45 -15.77 0.59
N GLU A 57 0.40 -16.69 -0.36
CA GLU A 57 1.53 -17.44 -0.90
C GLU A 57 2.49 -16.50 -1.64
N ASP A 58 1.98 -15.58 -2.46
CA ASP A 58 2.80 -14.59 -3.17
C ASP A 58 3.54 -13.67 -2.20
N LEU A 59 2.84 -13.15 -1.18
CA LEU A 59 3.44 -12.33 -0.14
C LEU A 59 4.50 -13.09 0.67
N THR A 60 4.22 -14.34 1.02
CA THR A 60 5.18 -15.19 1.74
C THR A 60 6.45 -15.42 0.93
N ARG A 61 6.32 -15.70 -0.38
CA ARG A 61 7.45 -15.87 -1.29
C ARG A 61 8.27 -14.58 -1.43
N PHE A 62 7.60 -13.42 -1.49
CA PHE A 62 8.26 -12.13 -1.62
C PHE A 62 9.08 -11.75 -0.38
N PHE A 63 8.50 -11.87 0.82
CA PHE A 63 9.18 -11.48 2.07
C PHE A 63 10.13 -12.56 2.60
N ASN A 64 10.02 -13.81 2.16
CA ASN A 64 10.82 -14.94 2.63
C ASN A 64 11.38 -15.80 1.48
N PRO A 65 12.30 -15.25 0.66
CA PRO A 65 12.77 -15.90 -0.55
C PRO A 65 13.58 -17.19 -0.31
N SER A 66 14.10 -17.40 0.90
CA SER A 66 14.93 -18.56 1.26
C SER A 66 14.13 -19.83 1.60
N LYS A 67 12.79 -19.76 1.70
CA LYS A 67 11.93 -20.94 1.96
C LYS A 67 11.38 -21.61 0.71
N THR A 68 11.77 -21.15 -0.47
CA THR A 68 11.52 -21.78 -1.77
C THR A 68 12.60 -22.82 -2.12
N GLY A 69 12.95 -23.66 -1.15
CA GLY A 69 13.89 -24.78 -1.31
C GLY A 69 13.63 -25.83 -0.23
N GLY A 70 12.81 -26.84 -0.56
CA GLY A 70 12.47 -27.90 0.37
C GLY A 70 11.51 -28.95 -0.19
N THR A 71 12.10 -29.95 -0.86
CA THR A 71 11.63 -31.34 -0.99
C THR A 71 10.46 -31.61 -1.95
N LYS A 72 10.79 -31.89 -3.21
CA LYS A 72 10.87 -33.28 -3.69
C LYS A 72 12.05 -33.43 -4.62
#